data_AF-A0A921HV39-F1
#
_entry.id   AF-A0A921HV39-F1
#
_cell.length_a   1.000
_cell.length_b   1.000
_cell.length_c   1.000
_cell.angle_alpha   90.00
_cell.angle_beta   90.00
_cell.angle_gamma   90.00
#
_symmetry.space_group_name_H-M   'P 1'
#
loop_
_entity.id
_entity.type
_entity.pdbx_description
1 polymer ?
#
loop_
_entity_poly.entity_id
_entity_poly.type
_entity_poly.pdbx_seq_one_letter_code
_entity_poly.pdbx_strand_id
1 'polypeptide(L)'
;MWNGTCPCLPRGLPSRQTEAAVFEEGDTLVVYAQNLDSGQTRHFTLHLQDGQWKPELYWSEIGREVQFTAWHVAGAHLLHQASQTSQEYIHTLATEKQPDAYRHSDLLTAQTRVTAEQRVQLRFGHALNRLRLQLESKDASYTPEQLQQAEVQVYTPCRLPFDLTDGTLHEPSTYQWVNPLKLQDGTWVALLCPQATQPLKAEGWIRLRIDGKETVLPVPETMDGKPFERLEAGKEITYRIHVQKGVTPDDFAATTRWVYGVKEPLPEQWNADRTQLKWTEGCGWFDCNKTNPSGITAGSDGLMCWAAATSNLLHWWLKQNEETEAVKAYTGPAAIPTDMLHSEIFQLYKDHFPNAGNYPLKAINWFFNGVFHNRIYDTDPIDPAAGFFRTQLGTRTLGKEYIGNELARDRFNAIIKQALTSRQGILFIINQGKNWSTHAVTLWGVRFDDEGLIDTLYMVDNNDGRSDTRGTIRVMGVQYRPYSSSNPELYPYVPNSLGYFTIRIESLCTLSLGREWIN
;
A
#
# COMPACT_ATOMS: atom_id res chain seq x y z
N MET A 1 1.76 -52.77 13.77
CA MET A 1 0.61 -51.85 13.77
C MET A 1 1.05 -50.47 13.28
N TRP A 2 0.74 -50.18 12.02
CA TRP A 2 0.88 -48.86 11.41
C TRP A 2 -0.29 -47.99 11.88
N ASN A 3 -0.01 -46.88 12.55
CA ASN A 3 -1.05 -45.93 12.97
C ASN A 3 -0.67 -44.57 12.37
N GLY A 4 -1.33 -44.21 11.27
CA GLY A 4 -1.44 -42.82 10.80
C GLY A 4 -2.64 -42.19 11.49
N THR A 5 -2.43 -41.10 12.22
CA THR A 5 -3.50 -40.41 12.97
C THR A 5 -4.23 -39.40 12.09
N CYS A 6 -5.57 -39.37 12.20
CA CYS A 6 -6.53 -38.40 11.63
C CYS A 6 -7.37 -37.79 12.79
N PRO A 7 -7.75 -36.49 12.80
CA PRO A 7 -9.05 -36.04 12.23
C PRO A 7 -9.11 -34.60 11.59
N CYS A 8 -9.86 -34.49 10.46
CA CYS A 8 -10.67 -33.43 9.78
C CYS A 8 -10.44 -31.89 9.99
N LEU A 9 -10.06 -31.11 8.93
CA LEU A 9 -10.80 -30.21 7.95
C LEU A 9 -11.20 -28.78 8.46
N PRO A 10 -11.38 -27.69 7.63
CA PRO A 10 -11.97 -27.66 6.26
C PRO A 10 -11.43 -26.59 5.26
N ARG A 11 -12.10 -26.52 4.10
CA ARG A 11 -12.10 -25.45 3.08
C ARG A 11 -11.70 -24.06 3.59
N GLY A 12 -10.86 -23.39 2.80
CA GLY A 12 -10.47 -21.99 2.99
C GLY A 12 -9.32 -21.83 3.99
N LEU A 13 -8.23 -21.21 3.57
CA LEU A 13 -7.15 -20.74 4.46
C LEU A 13 -7.69 -19.83 5.58
N PRO A 14 -6.95 -19.51 6.67
CA PRO A 14 -5.55 -19.80 7.02
C PRO A 14 -5.33 -20.26 8.50
N SER A 15 -4.11 -20.73 8.86
CA SER A 15 -3.34 -20.30 10.06
C SER A 15 -2.18 -21.25 10.41
N ARG A 16 -1.14 -20.67 11.05
CA ARG A 16 0.10 -21.30 11.51
C ARG A 16 -0.14 -22.58 12.35
N GLN A 17 0.06 -23.73 11.73
CA GLN A 17 0.53 -24.98 12.34
C GLN A 17 1.16 -25.79 11.20
N THR A 18 2.22 -26.54 11.47
CA THR A 18 2.87 -27.42 10.50
C THR A 18 1.79 -28.27 9.79
N GLU A 19 1.56 -28.00 8.51
CA GLU A 19 0.64 -28.76 7.65
C GLU A 19 1.15 -30.21 7.63
N ALA A 20 0.59 -31.08 8.45
CA ALA A 20 0.80 -32.52 8.31
C ALA A 20 -0.02 -32.98 7.09
N ALA A 21 0.64 -33.56 6.09
CA ALA A 21 -0.06 -34.26 5.02
C ALA A 21 -0.96 -35.36 5.63
N VAL A 22 -2.23 -35.39 5.22
CA VAL A 22 -3.22 -36.38 5.67
C VAL A 22 -3.44 -37.35 4.53
N PHE A 23 -3.26 -38.64 4.79
CA PHE A 23 -3.53 -39.70 3.82
C PHE A 23 -5.03 -40.03 3.79
N GLU A 24 -5.56 -40.21 2.58
CA GLU A 24 -6.96 -40.55 2.32
C GLU A 24 -7.11 -42.03 1.91
N GLU A 25 -8.29 -42.59 2.13
CA GLU A 25 -8.60 -43.96 1.72
C GLU A 25 -8.35 -44.14 0.22
N GLY A 26 -7.60 -45.17 -0.15
CA GLY A 26 -7.14 -45.40 -1.52
C GLY A 26 -5.76 -44.80 -1.85
N ASP A 27 -5.16 -44.02 -0.95
CA ASP A 27 -3.79 -43.54 -1.13
C ASP A 27 -2.79 -44.69 -1.23
N THR A 28 -1.71 -44.41 -1.96
CA THR A 28 -0.65 -45.38 -2.23
C THR A 28 0.68 -44.89 -1.67
N LEU A 29 1.40 -45.79 -1.01
CA LEU A 29 2.79 -45.62 -0.59
C LEU A 29 3.69 -46.59 -1.32
N VAL A 30 4.81 -46.10 -1.83
CA VAL A 30 5.90 -46.96 -2.29
C VAL A 30 6.97 -46.95 -1.21
N VAL A 31 7.29 -48.13 -0.66
CA VAL A 31 8.19 -48.30 0.48
C VAL A 31 9.34 -49.22 0.11
N TYR A 32 10.57 -48.75 0.29
CA TYR A 32 11.78 -49.54 0.23
C TYR A 32 12.29 -49.82 1.63
N ALA A 33 12.71 -51.05 1.87
CA ALA A 33 13.25 -51.52 3.13
C ALA A 33 14.61 -52.17 2.86
N GLN A 34 15.68 -51.49 3.25
CA GLN A 34 17.05 -51.96 3.13
C GLN A 34 17.49 -52.59 4.45
N ASN A 35 17.80 -53.88 4.41
CA ASN A 35 18.45 -54.58 5.50
C ASN A 35 19.92 -54.12 5.59
N LEU A 36 20.28 -53.52 6.73
CA LEU A 36 21.61 -52.94 6.94
C LEU A 36 22.68 -53.98 7.25
N ASP A 37 22.28 -55.18 7.68
CA ASP A 37 23.20 -56.29 7.95
C ASP A 37 23.62 -56.99 6.65
N SER A 38 22.67 -57.21 5.73
CA SER A 38 22.91 -57.94 4.48
C SER A 38 23.10 -57.05 3.25
N GLY A 39 22.73 -55.77 3.33
CA GLY A 39 22.65 -54.85 2.20
C GLY A 39 21.47 -55.13 1.26
N GLN A 40 20.62 -56.12 1.54
CA GLN A 40 19.49 -56.48 0.68
C GLN A 40 18.36 -55.45 0.78
N THR A 41 17.91 -54.93 -0.35
CA THR A 41 16.76 -54.04 -0.43
C THR A 41 15.52 -54.77 -0.96
N ARG A 42 14.40 -54.60 -0.28
CA ARG A 42 13.07 -55.02 -0.76
C ARG A 42 12.19 -53.79 -0.97
N HIS A 43 11.23 -53.89 -1.88
CA HIS A 43 10.26 -52.83 -2.13
C HIS A 43 8.83 -53.37 -1.98
N PHE A 44 7.93 -52.49 -1.57
CA PHE A 44 6.53 -52.78 -1.29
C PHE A 44 5.69 -51.61 -1.80
N THR A 45 4.51 -51.91 -2.35
CA THR A 45 3.47 -50.90 -2.58
C THR A 45 2.35 -51.16 -1.58
N LEU A 46 2.04 -50.16 -0.77
CA LEU A 46 0.99 -50.22 0.23
C LEU A 46 -0.18 -49.33 -0.20
N HIS A 47 -1.40 -49.78 0.04
CA HIS A 47 -2.62 -49.00 -0.16
C HIS A 47 -3.31 -48.79 1.18
N LEU A 48 -3.81 -47.57 1.42
CA LEU A 48 -4.61 -47.27 2.60
C LEU A 48 -6.02 -47.85 2.39
N GLN A 49 -6.32 -48.91 3.14
CA GLN A 49 -7.59 -49.65 3.07
C GLN A 49 -8.14 -49.90 4.48
N ASP A 50 -9.37 -49.47 4.73
CA ASP A 50 -10.05 -49.52 6.03
C ASP A 50 -9.23 -48.86 7.15
N GLY A 51 -8.54 -47.76 6.82
CA GLY A 51 -7.65 -47.06 7.76
C GLY A 51 -6.34 -47.80 8.09
N GLN A 52 -6.00 -48.87 7.35
CA GLN A 52 -4.75 -49.62 7.50
C GLN A 52 -3.96 -49.69 6.19
N TRP A 53 -2.64 -49.63 6.27
CA TRP A 53 -1.77 -49.85 5.11
C TRP A 53 -1.66 -51.33 4.80
N LYS A 54 -2.10 -51.75 3.62
CA LYS A 54 -2.08 -53.14 3.13
C LYS A 54 -1.19 -53.28 1.88
N PRO A 55 -0.47 -54.40 1.67
CA PRO A 55 -0.44 -55.59 2.53
C PRO A 55 0.32 -55.37 3.84
N GLU A 56 0.09 -56.25 4.81
CA GLU A 56 0.93 -56.33 6.01
C GLU A 56 2.35 -56.77 5.62
N LEU A 57 3.35 -56.24 6.34
CA LEU A 57 4.76 -56.56 6.11
C LEU A 57 5.32 -57.32 7.30
N TYR A 58 6.09 -58.38 7.05
CA TYR A 58 6.64 -59.23 8.11
C TYR A 58 8.16 -59.05 8.27
N TRP A 59 8.64 -58.96 9.52
CA TRP A 59 10.08 -58.81 9.81
C TRP A 59 10.94 -59.97 9.30
N SER A 60 10.38 -61.18 9.24
CA SER A 60 11.03 -62.36 8.64
C SER A 60 11.38 -62.17 7.16
N GLU A 61 10.66 -61.29 6.46
CA GLU A 61 10.88 -60.98 5.04
C GLU A 61 11.88 -59.83 4.88
N ILE A 62 11.99 -58.93 5.86
CA ILE A 62 12.74 -57.69 5.73
C ILE A 62 14.13 -57.80 6.37
N GLY A 63 14.22 -58.24 7.62
CA GLY A 63 15.47 -58.30 8.37
C GLY A 63 15.42 -57.66 9.75
N ARG A 64 16.58 -57.68 10.45
CA ARG A 64 16.72 -57.22 11.83
C ARG A 64 16.99 -55.73 11.93
N GLU A 65 18.00 -55.21 11.25
CA GLU A 65 18.31 -53.77 11.22
C GLU A 65 17.91 -53.20 9.85
N VAL A 66 16.96 -52.27 9.81
CA VAL A 66 16.34 -51.85 8.54
C VAL A 66 16.28 -50.33 8.40
N GLN A 67 16.69 -49.82 7.25
CA GLN A 67 16.40 -48.47 6.78
C GLN A 67 15.18 -48.50 5.87
N PHE A 68 14.12 -47.78 6.25
CA PHE A 68 12.94 -47.57 5.42
C PHE A 68 13.05 -46.23 4.69
N THR A 69 12.68 -46.24 3.41
CA THR A 69 12.46 -45.05 2.57
C THR A 69 11.08 -45.18 1.95
N ALA A 70 10.25 -44.15 2.05
CA ALA A 70 8.88 -44.20 1.53
C ALA A 70 8.53 -42.94 0.75
N TRP A 71 7.71 -43.13 -0.28
CA TRP A 71 7.28 -42.10 -1.22
C TRP A 71 5.78 -42.08 -1.39
N HIS A 72 5.24 -40.88 -1.56
CA HIS A 72 3.84 -40.66 -1.88
C HIS A 72 3.65 -39.45 -2.78
N VAL A 73 2.68 -39.53 -3.68
CA VAL A 73 2.13 -38.40 -4.42
C VAL A 73 0.65 -38.68 -4.70
N ALA A 74 -0.18 -37.65 -4.78
CA ALA A 74 -1.59 -37.82 -5.14
C ALA A 74 -1.70 -38.51 -6.51
N GLY A 75 -2.53 -39.55 -6.61
CA GLY A 75 -2.68 -40.34 -7.84
C GLY A 75 -1.45 -41.19 -8.19
N ALA A 76 -0.72 -41.71 -7.18
CA ALA A 76 0.57 -42.43 -7.25
C ALA A 76 0.67 -43.68 -8.16
N HIS A 77 -0.22 -43.85 -9.14
CA HIS A 77 -0.22 -44.93 -10.11
C HIS A 77 1.10 -44.98 -10.92
N LEU A 78 1.65 -43.82 -11.30
CA LEU A 78 2.93 -43.74 -12.00
C LEU A 78 4.11 -44.12 -11.11
N LEU A 79 4.09 -43.68 -9.85
CA LEU A 79 5.10 -44.02 -8.85
C LEU A 79 5.11 -45.52 -8.57
N HIS A 80 3.92 -46.12 -8.44
CA HIS A 80 3.76 -47.57 -8.32
C HIS A 80 4.29 -48.32 -9.55
N GLN A 81 3.86 -47.94 -10.77
CA GLN A 81 4.32 -48.59 -11.99
C GLN A 81 5.84 -48.53 -12.15
N ALA A 82 6.44 -47.39 -11.84
CA ALA A 82 7.89 -47.22 -11.90
C ALA A 82 8.61 -48.11 -10.88
N SER A 83 8.10 -48.20 -9.64
CA SER A 83 8.72 -49.03 -8.60
C SER A 83 8.78 -50.53 -8.97
N GLN A 84 7.91 -51.00 -9.87
CA GLN A 84 7.92 -52.38 -10.36
C GLN A 84 8.99 -52.64 -11.42
N THR A 85 9.54 -51.61 -12.05
CA THR A 85 10.39 -51.72 -13.25
C THR A 85 11.77 -51.10 -13.09
N SER A 86 11.92 -50.11 -12.20
CA SER A 86 13.17 -49.38 -11.98
C SER A 86 13.26 -48.89 -10.54
N GLN A 87 14.50 -48.62 -10.09
CA GLN A 87 14.77 -47.89 -8.84
C GLN A 87 14.85 -46.38 -9.07
N GLU A 88 15.05 -45.95 -10.31
CA GLU A 88 15.04 -44.54 -10.70
C GLU A 88 13.62 -44.08 -11.07
N TYR A 89 13.21 -42.92 -10.55
CA TYR A 89 11.95 -42.27 -10.90
C TYR A 89 12.18 -40.81 -11.31
N ILE A 90 11.38 -40.33 -12.27
CA ILE A 90 11.37 -38.92 -12.68
C ILE A 90 10.02 -38.31 -12.32
N HIS A 91 10.01 -37.50 -11.26
CA HIS A 91 8.82 -36.76 -10.88
C HIS A 91 8.62 -35.52 -11.75
N THR A 92 7.38 -35.27 -12.15
CA THR A 92 7.02 -34.17 -13.04
C THR A 92 6.19 -33.14 -12.29
N LEU A 93 6.60 -31.87 -12.39
CA LEU A 93 5.84 -30.75 -11.83
C LEU A 93 4.87 -30.22 -12.89
N ALA A 94 3.63 -29.99 -12.50
CA ALA A 94 2.63 -29.37 -13.36
C ALA A 94 2.92 -27.88 -13.60
N THR A 95 2.54 -27.38 -14.77
CA THR A 95 2.75 -25.99 -15.20
C THR A 95 1.55 -25.08 -14.97
N GLU A 96 0.42 -25.65 -14.55
CA GLU A 96 -0.90 -25.01 -14.55
C GLU A 96 -1.33 -24.49 -13.17
N LYS A 97 -2.26 -23.51 -13.17
CA LYS A 97 -2.74 -22.79 -11.97
C LYS A 97 -3.75 -23.56 -11.11
N GLN A 98 -3.96 -24.86 -11.35
CA GLN A 98 -5.08 -25.61 -10.77
C GLN A 98 -4.73 -26.30 -9.44
N PRO A 99 -5.65 -26.35 -8.46
CA PRO A 99 -5.42 -27.04 -7.19
C PRO A 99 -5.04 -28.52 -7.33
N ASP A 100 -5.66 -29.24 -8.27
CA ASP A 100 -5.36 -30.65 -8.48
C ASP A 100 -3.97 -30.85 -9.08
N ALA A 101 -3.57 -29.98 -10.02
CA ALA A 101 -2.23 -29.98 -10.59
C ALA A 101 -1.15 -29.77 -9.52
N TYR A 102 -1.41 -28.90 -8.54
CA TYR A 102 -0.53 -28.72 -7.37
C TYR A 102 -0.42 -30.00 -6.55
N ARG A 103 -1.54 -30.66 -6.22
CA ARG A 103 -1.56 -31.90 -5.41
C ARG A 103 -0.80 -33.05 -6.08
N HIS A 104 -0.96 -33.22 -7.38
CA HIS A 104 -0.24 -34.25 -8.14
C HIS A 104 1.25 -33.94 -8.30
N SER A 105 1.67 -32.71 -8.01
CA SER A 105 3.09 -32.31 -8.02
C SER A 105 3.73 -32.38 -6.64
N ASP A 106 2.95 -32.44 -5.55
CA ASP A 106 3.49 -32.42 -4.20
C ASP A 106 3.98 -33.81 -3.75
N LEU A 107 5.26 -34.07 -4.01
CA LEU A 107 5.92 -35.33 -3.66
C LEU A 107 6.29 -35.34 -2.18
N LEU A 108 5.84 -36.37 -1.46
CA LEU A 108 6.18 -36.60 -0.06
C LEU A 108 7.19 -37.73 0.07
N THR A 109 8.07 -37.61 1.06
CA THR A 109 9.08 -38.61 1.39
C THR A 109 9.21 -38.81 2.90
N ALA A 110 9.54 -40.02 3.32
CA ALA A 110 9.84 -40.35 4.70
C ALA A 110 11.00 -41.34 4.77
N GLN A 111 11.87 -41.15 5.76
CA GLN A 111 12.96 -42.08 6.05
C GLN A 111 13.04 -42.37 7.54
N THR A 112 13.29 -43.62 7.90
CA THR A 112 13.47 -44.02 9.30
C THR A 112 14.28 -45.30 9.41
N ARG A 113 15.11 -45.41 10.45
CA ARG A 113 15.85 -46.63 10.78
C ARG A 113 15.19 -47.30 11.98
N VAL A 114 14.94 -48.60 11.87
CA VAL A 114 14.18 -49.37 12.87
C VAL A 114 14.80 -50.76 13.05
N THR A 115 14.83 -51.24 14.28
CA THR A 115 15.17 -52.65 14.60
C THR A 115 13.89 -53.49 14.59
N ALA A 116 13.98 -54.74 14.13
CA ALA A 116 12.84 -55.66 14.07
C ALA A 116 12.05 -55.72 15.38
N GLU A 117 10.76 -56.01 15.24
CA GLU A 117 9.74 -56.02 16.30
C GLU A 117 9.36 -54.64 16.88
N GLN A 118 10.15 -53.58 16.60
CA GLN A 118 9.75 -52.23 16.95
C GLN A 118 8.68 -51.69 16.00
N ARG A 119 7.95 -50.66 16.46
CA ARG A 119 6.96 -49.97 15.61
C ARG A 119 7.66 -49.10 14.58
N VAL A 120 7.39 -49.33 13.29
CA VAL A 120 7.83 -48.44 12.21
C VAL A 120 6.96 -47.18 12.20
N GLN A 121 7.58 -46.02 12.36
CA GLN A 121 6.93 -44.71 12.24
C GLN A 121 7.56 -43.93 11.09
N LEU A 122 6.83 -43.78 9.99
CA LEU A 122 7.20 -42.91 8.87
C LEU A 122 6.68 -41.50 9.13
N ARG A 123 7.59 -40.52 9.12
CA ARG A 123 7.26 -39.09 9.23
C ARG A 123 7.48 -38.46 7.86
N PHE A 124 6.39 -38.22 7.14
CA PHE A 124 6.45 -37.64 5.81
C PHE A 124 6.76 -36.14 5.88
N GLY A 125 7.68 -35.71 5.03
CA GLY A 125 7.93 -34.33 4.69
C GLY A 125 7.84 -34.14 3.17
N HIS A 126 7.78 -32.88 2.73
CA HIS A 126 7.78 -32.55 1.30
C HIS A 126 9.19 -32.74 0.72
N ALA A 127 9.28 -33.44 -0.41
CA ALA A 127 10.53 -33.62 -1.15
C ALA A 127 10.90 -32.38 -2.00
N LEU A 128 9.93 -31.50 -2.26
CA LEU A 128 10.11 -30.25 -2.99
C LEU A 128 10.31 -29.05 -2.06
N ASN A 129 10.78 -27.95 -2.63
CA ASN A 129 10.76 -26.64 -1.97
C ASN A 129 9.44 -25.92 -2.29
N ARG A 130 8.95 -25.07 -1.38
CA ARG A 130 7.72 -24.29 -1.58
C ARG A 130 8.02 -22.80 -1.57
N LEU A 131 7.56 -22.08 -2.59
CA LEU A 131 7.68 -20.62 -2.69
C LEU A 131 6.31 -19.97 -2.51
N ARG A 132 6.19 -19.07 -1.51
CA ARG A 132 5.05 -18.18 -1.30
C ARG A 132 5.40 -16.78 -1.79
N LEU A 133 4.62 -16.23 -2.71
CA LEU A 133 4.79 -14.89 -3.26
C LEU A 133 3.67 -13.98 -2.77
N GLN A 134 4.05 -12.78 -2.31
CA GLN A 134 3.14 -11.74 -1.89
C GLN A 134 3.51 -10.43 -2.58
N LEU A 135 2.54 -9.77 -3.20
CA LEU A 135 2.72 -8.45 -3.78
C LEU A 135 2.20 -7.38 -2.83
N GLU A 136 2.92 -6.27 -2.70
CA GLU A 136 2.49 -5.11 -1.92
C GLU A 136 2.92 -3.79 -2.58
N SER A 137 2.12 -2.73 -2.43
CA SER A 137 2.46 -1.37 -2.89
C SER A 137 2.56 -0.46 -1.67
N LYS A 138 3.79 -0.14 -1.28
CA LYS A 138 4.09 0.68 -0.10
C LYS A 138 3.78 2.17 -0.30
N ASP A 139 3.89 2.62 -1.54
CA ASP A 139 3.58 3.98 -2.01
C ASP A 139 2.10 4.19 -2.35
N ALA A 140 1.29 3.12 -2.25
CA ALA A 140 -0.10 3.06 -2.66
C ALA A 140 -0.36 3.42 -4.14
N SER A 141 0.64 3.24 -5.03
CA SER A 141 0.47 3.41 -6.48
C SER A 141 -0.34 2.29 -7.14
N TYR A 142 -0.47 1.14 -6.47
CA TYR A 142 -1.41 0.07 -6.81
C TYR A 142 -2.38 -0.18 -5.65
N THR A 143 -3.68 -0.26 -5.94
CA THR A 143 -4.69 -0.71 -4.95
C THR A 143 -4.58 -2.22 -4.72
N PRO A 144 -5.10 -2.75 -3.59
CA PRO A 144 -5.16 -4.20 -3.37
C PRO A 144 -5.83 -4.95 -4.52
N GLU A 145 -6.90 -4.41 -5.11
CA GLU A 145 -7.62 -5.02 -6.23
C GLU A 145 -6.74 -5.08 -7.49
N GLN A 146 -5.94 -4.05 -7.76
CA GLN A 146 -5.01 -4.04 -8.88
C GLN A 146 -3.88 -5.05 -8.69
N LEU A 147 -3.36 -5.19 -7.47
CA LEU A 147 -2.39 -6.24 -7.13
C LEU A 147 -3.01 -7.64 -7.31
N GLN A 148 -4.31 -7.81 -7.04
CA GLN A 148 -5.02 -9.06 -7.31
C GLN A 148 -5.19 -9.39 -8.80
N GLN A 149 -5.04 -8.42 -9.70
CA GLN A 149 -5.12 -8.67 -11.14
C GLN A 149 -3.77 -9.04 -11.76
N ALA A 150 -2.69 -9.02 -10.98
CA ALA A 150 -1.36 -9.36 -11.47
C ALA A 150 -1.27 -10.84 -11.92
N GLU A 151 -0.52 -11.06 -13.00
CA GLU A 151 -0.10 -12.38 -13.44
C GLU A 151 1.31 -12.66 -12.95
N VAL A 152 1.52 -13.84 -12.37
CA VAL A 152 2.81 -14.29 -11.85
C VAL A 152 3.17 -15.60 -12.51
N GLN A 153 4.43 -15.75 -12.91
CA GLN A 153 5.03 -17.02 -13.32
C GLN A 153 6.38 -17.21 -12.62
N VAL A 154 6.76 -18.46 -12.36
CA VAL A 154 8.03 -18.82 -11.71
C VAL A 154 8.84 -19.70 -12.65
N TYR A 155 10.12 -19.40 -12.81
CA TYR A 155 11.03 -20.21 -13.61
C TYR A 155 11.61 -21.33 -12.76
N THR A 156 11.37 -22.58 -13.15
CA THR A 156 11.81 -23.77 -12.41
C THR A 156 11.92 -24.97 -13.36
N PRO A 157 12.83 -25.93 -13.12
CA PRO A 157 12.79 -27.21 -13.79
C PRO A 157 11.55 -28.00 -13.38
N CYS A 158 11.00 -28.76 -14.32
CA CYS A 158 9.78 -29.52 -14.07
C CYS A 158 9.97 -31.03 -14.11
N ARG A 159 11.22 -31.50 -14.15
CA ARG A 159 11.56 -32.92 -14.03
C ARG A 159 12.61 -33.10 -12.95
N LEU A 160 12.26 -33.82 -11.89
CA LEU A 160 13.14 -34.15 -10.77
C LEU A 160 13.39 -35.67 -10.74
N PRO A 161 14.57 -36.13 -11.21
CA PRO A 161 14.96 -37.52 -11.05
C PRO A 161 15.40 -37.80 -9.60
N PHE A 162 15.08 -38.98 -9.09
CA PHE A 162 15.59 -39.47 -7.80
C PHE A 162 15.57 -40.99 -7.71
N ASP A 163 16.36 -41.51 -6.78
CA ASP A 163 16.40 -42.93 -6.43
C ASP A 163 15.34 -43.25 -5.37
N LEU A 164 14.46 -44.21 -5.69
CA LEU A 164 13.36 -44.61 -4.81
C LEU A 164 13.84 -45.35 -3.54
N THR A 165 15.03 -45.96 -3.57
CA THR A 165 15.56 -46.82 -2.50
C THR A 165 16.09 -46.00 -1.33
N ASP A 166 16.85 -44.94 -1.61
CA ASP A 166 17.58 -44.16 -0.60
C ASP A 166 17.22 -42.66 -0.62
N GLY A 167 16.37 -42.24 -1.55
CA GLY A 167 15.90 -40.87 -1.69
C GLY A 167 16.92 -39.85 -2.15
N THR A 168 18.01 -40.31 -2.73
CA THR A 168 18.98 -39.44 -3.38
C THR A 168 18.30 -38.70 -4.53
N LEU A 169 18.16 -37.38 -4.37
CA LEU A 169 17.70 -36.50 -5.45
C LEU A 169 18.85 -36.25 -6.44
N HIS A 170 18.55 -36.33 -7.73
CA HIS A 170 19.49 -35.98 -8.79
C HIS A 170 19.19 -34.59 -9.37
N GLU A 171 20.10 -34.11 -10.20
CA GLU A 171 19.98 -32.78 -10.82
C GLU A 171 18.69 -32.68 -11.66
N PRO A 172 17.82 -31.69 -11.38
CA PRO A 172 16.58 -31.52 -12.12
C PRO A 172 16.84 -30.93 -13.52
N SER A 173 15.87 -31.10 -14.41
CA SER A 173 15.99 -30.67 -15.81
C SER A 173 14.68 -30.11 -16.37
N THR A 174 14.73 -29.61 -17.61
CA THR A 174 13.55 -29.11 -18.34
C THR A 174 12.96 -27.86 -17.67
N TYR A 175 13.69 -26.75 -17.75
CA TYR A 175 13.28 -25.47 -17.16
C TYR A 175 12.18 -24.80 -17.99
N GLN A 176 11.16 -24.29 -17.30
CA GLN A 176 10.05 -23.58 -17.92
C GLN A 176 9.40 -22.61 -16.94
N TRP A 177 8.60 -21.70 -17.49
CA TRP A 177 7.76 -20.80 -16.72
C TRP A 177 6.50 -21.52 -16.27
N VAL A 178 6.37 -21.77 -14.97
CA VAL A 178 5.18 -22.39 -14.38
C VAL A 178 4.28 -21.32 -13.77
N ASN A 179 2.99 -21.60 -13.75
CA ASN A 179 2.03 -20.70 -13.14
C ASN A 179 1.71 -21.15 -11.70
N PRO A 180 2.06 -20.36 -10.67
CA PRO A 180 1.74 -20.70 -9.29
C PRO A 180 0.23 -20.73 -9.03
N LEU A 181 -0.18 -21.55 -8.06
CA LEU A 181 -1.53 -21.58 -7.53
C LEU A 181 -1.80 -20.27 -6.78
N LYS A 182 -2.89 -19.58 -7.13
CA LYS A 182 -3.32 -18.37 -6.43
C LYS A 182 -4.33 -18.71 -5.33
N LEU A 183 -4.04 -18.27 -4.11
CA LEU A 183 -4.88 -18.48 -2.92
C LEU A 183 -5.91 -17.34 -2.76
N GLN A 184 -6.92 -17.58 -1.92
CA GLN A 184 -7.99 -16.61 -1.64
C GLN A 184 -7.49 -15.33 -0.97
N ASP A 185 -6.42 -15.42 -0.18
CA ASP A 185 -5.79 -14.27 0.47
C ASP A 185 -4.88 -13.45 -0.49
N GLY A 186 -4.82 -13.85 -1.77
CA GLY A 186 -4.00 -13.21 -2.78
C GLY A 186 -2.55 -13.68 -2.82
N THR A 187 -2.14 -14.62 -1.97
CA THR A 187 -0.80 -15.23 -2.04
C THR A 187 -0.72 -16.17 -3.24
N TRP A 188 0.42 -16.20 -3.92
CA TRP A 188 0.72 -17.23 -4.93
C TRP A 188 1.66 -18.29 -4.36
N VAL A 189 1.43 -19.56 -4.66
CA VAL A 189 2.24 -20.69 -4.18
C VAL A 189 2.76 -21.52 -5.36
N ALA A 190 4.07 -21.73 -5.41
CA ALA A 190 4.73 -22.64 -6.35
C ALA A 190 5.48 -23.75 -5.61
N LEU A 191 5.50 -24.95 -6.20
CA LEU A 191 6.44 -26.01 -5.84
C LEU A 191 7.66 -25.92 -6.76
N LEU A 192 8.85 -26.10 -6.18
CA LEU A 192 10.13 -25.97 -6.88
C LEU A 192 10.98 -27.20 -6.63
N CYS A 193 11.68 -27.69 -7.66
CA CYS A 193 12.69 -28.73 -7.48
C CYS A 193 13.85 -28.22 -6.60
N PRO A 194 14.33 -29.00 -5.62
CA PRO A 194 15.53 -28.67 -4.88
C PRO A 194 16.76 -28.64 -5.81
N GLN A 195 17.52 -27.54 -5.77
CA GLN A 195 18.64 -27.29 -6.70
C GLN A 195 19.48 -26.10 -6.25
N ALA A 196 20.69 -25.95 -6.79
CA ALA A 196 21.44 -24.70 -6.67
C ALA A 196 20.70 -23.54 -7.37
N THR A 197 20.83 -22.30 -6.89
CA THR A 197 20.18 -21.14 -7.51
C THR A 197 20.89 -20.64 -8.77
N GLN A 198 22.13 -21.06 -9.00
CA GLN A 198 22.95 -20.60 -10.13
C GLN A 198 22.30 -20.79 -11.52
N PRO A 199 21.68 -21.94 -11.85
CA PRO A 199 21.00 -22.14 -13.15
C PRO A 199 19.82 -21.20 -13.39
N LEU A 200 19.19 -20.69 -12.33
CA LEU A 200 18.03 -19.80 -12.42
C LEU A 200 18.41 -18.34 -12.76
N LYS A 201 19.69 -17.96 -12.59
CA LYS A 201 20.12 -16.56 -12.71
C LYS A 201 20.07 -16.02 -14.15
N ALA A 202 20.25 -16.87 -15.16
CA ALA A 202 20.36 -16.44 -16.55
C ALA A 202 19.04 -15.90 -17.13
N GLU A 203 17.93 -16.57 -16.82
CA GLU A 203 16.59 -16.23 -17.32
C GLU A 203 15.80 -15.33 -16.37
N GLY A 204 16.28 -15.21 -15.12
CA GLY A 204 15.51 -14.65 -14.01
C GLY A 204 14.59 -15.69 -13.37
N TRP A 205 13.97 -15.33 -12.25
CA TRP A 205 13.25 -16.27 -11.40
C TRP A 205 11.74 -16.10 -11.41
N ILE A 206 11.26 -14.85 -11.34
CA ILE A 206 9.84 -14.54 -11.22
C ILE A 206 9.46 -13.55 -12.31
N ARG A 207 8.50 -13.90 -13.17
CA ARG A 207 7.92 -13.00 -14.14
C ARG A 207 6.62 -12.46 -13.56
N LEU A 208 6.54 -11.14 -13.43
CA LEU A 208 5.39 -10.40 -12.95
C LEU A 208 4.83 -9.55 -14.09
N ARG A 209 3.54 -9.70 -14.37
CA ARG A 209 2.81 -8.80 -15.28
C ARG A 209 1.69 -8.10 -14.53
N ILE A 210 1.69 -6.78 -14.59
CA ILE A 210 0.68 -5.92 -13.97
C ILE A 210 0.55 -4.65 -14.81
N ASP A 211 -0.68 -4.17 -15.01
CA ASP A 211 -0.96 -2.96 -15.80
C ASP A 211 -0.34 -3.00 -17.22
N GLY A 212 -0.38 -4.17 -17.86
CA GLY A 212 0.21 -4.40 -19.19
C GLY A 212 1.75 -4.41 -19.24
N LYS A 213 2.44 -4.11 -18.13
CA LYS A 213 3.89 -4.14 -18.03
C LYS A 213 4.37 -5.48 -17.50
N GLU A 214 5.38 -6.04 -18.14
CA GLU A 214 6.07 -7.25 -17.69
C GLU A 214 7.42 -6.89 -17.06
N THR A 215 7.75 -7.54 -15.95
CA THR A 215 9.04 -7.43 -15.26
C THR A 215 9.50 -8.81 -14.86
N VAL A 216 10.78 -9.11 -15.10
CA VAL A 216 11.42 -10.36 -14.66
C VAL A 216 12.36 -10.03 -13.51
N LEU A 217 12.09 -10.61 -12.35
CA LEU A 217 12.86 -10.43 -11.12
C LEU A 217 13.97 -11.50 -11.06
N PRO A 218 15.21 -11.11 -10.71
CA PRO A 218 16.30 -12.06 -10.53
C PRO A 218 16.10 -12.90 -9.27
N VAL A 219 16.87 -13.99 -9.15
CA VAL A 219 17.02 -14.69 -7.87
C VAL A 219 17.72 -13.74 -6.88
N PRO A 220 17.25 -13.61 -5.62
CA PRO A 220 17.93 -12.81 -4.61
C PRO A 220 19.37 -13.28 -4.40
N GLU A 221 20.28 -12.34 -4.18
CA GLU A 221 21.66 -12.68 -3.79
C GLU A 221 21.73 -13.22 -2.37
N THR A 222 20.84 -12.76 -1.50
CA THR A 222 20.80 -13.15 -0.09
C THR A 222 19.39 -13.45 0.41
N MET A 223 19.30 -14.32 1.42
CA MET A 223 18.11 -14.65 2.18
C MET A 223 18.47 -14.69 3.67
N ASP A 224 17.74 -13.96 4.51
CA ASP A 224 18.04 -13.78 5.95
C ASP A 224 19.50 -13.36 6.24
N GLY A 225 20.04 -12.46 5.38
CA GLY A 225 21.40 -11.93 5.52
C GLY A 225 22.52 -12.90 5.11
N LYS A 226 22.19 -14.07 4.55
CA LYS A 226 23.15 -15.07 4.06
C LYS A 226 23.05 -15.25 2.55
N PRO A 227 24.13 -15.66 1.85
CA PRO A 227 24.06 -15.99 0.43
C PRO A 227 22.94 -16.99 0.12
N PHE A 228 22.11 -16.68 -0.89
CA PHE A 228 21.02 -17.56 -1.31
C PHE A 228 21.46 -18.45 -2.48
N GLU A 229 22.08 -19.57 -2.13
CA GLU A 229 22.78 -20.44 -3.09
C GLU A 229 21.99 -21.69 -3.48
N ARG A 230 20.95 -22.05 -2.73
CA ARG A 230 20.21 -23.31 -2.93
C ARG A 230 18.75 -23.22 -2.50
N LEU A 231 17.89 -23.88 -3.26
CA LEU A 231 16.54 -24.29 -2.87
C LEU A 231 16.63 -25.66 -2.17
N GLU A 232 16.36 -25.68 -0.87
CA GLU A 232 16.40 -26.90 -0.06
C GLU A 232 15.07 -27.67 -0.09
N ALA A 233 15.15 -29.01 -0.12
CA ALA A 233 14.00 -29.90 -0.01
C ALA A 233 13.26 -29.68 1.32
N GLY A 234 11.92 -29.69 1.28
CA GLY A 234 11.07 -29.55 2.47
C GLY A 234 11.07 -28.16 3.11
N LYS A 235 11.77 -27.18 2.53
CA LYS A 235 11.75 -25.79 3.01
C LYS A 235 10.68 -24.97 2.30
N GLU A 236 10.17 -23.97 3.00
CA GLU A 236 9.32 -22.94 2.45
C GLU A 236 10.05 -21.59 2.46
N ILE A 237 9.92 -20.85 1.36
CA ILE A 237 10.43 -19.49 1.20
C ILE A 237 9.23 -18.57 1.03
N THR A 238 9.21 -17.46 1.77
CA THR A 238 8.25 -16.37 1.53
C THR A 238 8.99 -15.20 0.89
N TYR A 239 8.56 -14.80 -0.30
CA TYR A 239 9.17 -13.72 -1.06
C TYR A 239 8.14 -12.60 -1.29
N ARG A 240 8.40 -11.46 -0.66
CA ARG A 240 7.55 -10.26 -0.73
C ARG A 240 8.10 -9.31 -1.77
N ILE A 241 7.28 -8.96 -2.75
CA ILE A 241 7.65 -8.09 -3.86
C ILE A 241 6.93 -6.76 -3.67
N HIS A 242 7.72 -5.70 -3.48
CA HIS A 242 7.22 -4.33 -3.51
C HIS A 242 7.03 -3.89 -4.96
N VAL A 243 5.79 -3.61 -5.35
CA VAL A 243 5.43 -3.17 -6.69
C VAL A 243 5.02 -1.70 -6.64
N GLN A 244 5.62 -0.90 -7.51
CA GLN A 244 5.29 0.51 -7.70
C GLN A 244 5.13 0.80 -9.19
N LYS A 245 4.24 1.72 -9.56
CA LYS A 245 4.25 2.26 -10.92
C LYS A 245 5.58 3.01 -11.08
N GLY A 246 6.41 2.61 -12.05
CA GLY A 246 7.61 3.37 -12.39
C GLY A 246 7.25 4.81 -12.74
N VAL A 247 8.21 5.73 -12.66
CA VAL A 247 8.03 7.16 -12.99
C VAL A 247 7.53 7.28 -14.43
N THR A 248 6.22 7.31 -14.63
CA THR A 248 5.59 8.02 -15.74
C THR A 248 6.19 9.43 -15.74
N PRO A 249 6.51 10.05 -16.89
CA PRO A 249 6.81 11.48 -16.92
C PRO A 249 5.74 12.16 -16.08
N ASP A 250 6.16 12.75 -14.97
CA ASP A 250 5.22 13.36 -14.07
C ASP A 250 4.71 14.59 -14.82
N ASP A 251 3.42 14.62 -15.19
CA ASP A 251 2.84 15.77 -15.89
C ASP A 251 2.97 17.09 -15.11
N PHE A 252 3.40 17.00 -13.85
CA PHE A 252 3.73 18.14 -13.00
C PHE A 252 5.24 18.47 -12.99
N ALA A 253 6.14 17.58 -13.38
CA ALA A 253 7.59 17.84 -13.36
C ALA A 253 7.95 19.12 -14.13
N ALA A 254 8.82 19.92 -13.52
CA ALA A 254 9.28 21.21 -14.02
C ALA A 254 8.15 22.21 -14.36
N THR A 255 6.99 22.11 -13.69
CA THR A 255 5.85 23.00 -13.95
C THR A 255 5.47 23.86 -12.75
N THR A 256 4.85 25.01 -13.04
CA THR A 256 4.07 25.75 -12.04
C THR A 256 2.59 25.50 -12.29
N ARG A 257 1.83 25.30 -11.21
CA ARG A 257 0.38 25.07 -11.26
C ARG A 257 -0.32 25.98 -10.27
N TRP A 258 -1.46 26.49 -10.67
CA TRP A 258 -2.29 27.42 -9.90
C TRP A 258 -3.64 26.77 -9.57
N VAL A 259 -4.22 27.15 -8.43
CA VAL A 259 -5.58 26.77 -8.07
C VAL A 259 -6.54 27.23 -9.16
N TYR A 260 -7.53 26.41 -9.48
CA TYR A 260 -8.49 26.69 -10.55
C TYR A 260 -9.12 28.08 -10.39
N GLY A 261 -9.12 28.89 -11.47
CA GLY A 261 -9.64 30.26 -11.44
C GLY A 261 -8.62 31.33 -11.04
N VAL A 262 -7.45 30.95 -10.51
CA VAL A 262 -6.31 31.88 -10.34
C VAL A 262 -5.65 32.13 -11.70
N LYS A 263 -5.49 33.39 -12.07
CA LYS A 263 -4.79 33.80 -13.29
C LYS A 263 -3.29 33.69 -13.06
N GLU A 264 -2.61 32.90 -13.89
CA GLU A 264 -1.15 32.80 -13.85
C GLU A 264 -0.50 34.17 -14.03
N PRO A 265 0.36 34.61 -13.09
CA PRO A 265 0.97 35.92 -13.12
C PRO A 265 2.05 36.02 -14.20
N LEU A 266 2.09 37.16 -14.88
CA LEU A 266 3.14 37.49 -15.83
C LEU A 266 4.45 37.82 -15.08
N PRO A 267 5.63 37.55 -15.67
CA PRO A 267 6.93 37.79 -15.02
C PRO A 267 7.13 39.21 -14.46
N GLU A 268 6.57 40.22 -15.11
CA GLU A 268 6.65 41.64 -14.72
C GLU A 268 5.74 42.03 -13.54
N GLN A 269 4.80 41.17 -13.15
CA GLN A 269 3.93 41.41 -11.98
C GLN A 269 4.62 41.06 -10.67
N TRP A 270 5.69 40.27 -10.72
CA TRP A 270 6.52 39.96 -9.58
C TRP A 270 7.41 41.13 -9.19
N ASN A 271 7.71 41.27 -7.90
CA ASN A 271 8.74 42.18 -7.45
C ASN A 271 10.14 41.76 -7.97
N ALA A 272 11.13 42.64 -7.85
CA ALA A 272 12.45 42.47 -8.48
C ALA A 272 13.17 41.15 -8.09
N ASP A 273 12.99 40.68 -6.85
CA ASP A 273 13.58 39.43 -6.35
C ASP A 273 12.66 38.21 -6.53
N ARG A 274 11.48 38.39 -7.13
CA ARG A 274 10.46 37.37 -7.36
C ARG A 274 9.99 36.64 -6.10
N THR A 275 9.98 37.33 -4.96
CA THR A 275 9.48 36.77 -3.68
C THR A 275 8.05 37.19 -3.36
N GLN A 276 7.52 38.21 -4.02
CA GLN A 276 6.19 38.76 -3.76
C GLN A 276 5.44 39.09 -5.05
N LEU A 277 4.13 38.84 -5.03
CA LEU A 277 3.19 39.20 -6.08
C LEU A 277 2.03 39.99 -5.46
N LYS A 278 1.88 41.25 -5.85
CA LYS A 278 0.81 42.12 -5.37
C LYS A 278 -0.52 41.75 -5.99
N TRP A 279 -1.59 41.88 -5.21
CA TRP A 279 -2.94 41.67 -5.69
C TRP A 279 -3.30 42.66 -6.81
N THR A 280 -4.00 42.15 -7.82
CA THR A 280 -4.54 42.92 -8.94
C THR A 280 -5.95 42.45 -9.25
N GLU A 281 -6.79 43.37 -9.73
CA GLU A 281 -8.17 43.03 -10.09
C GLU A 281 -8.20 41.89 -11.12
N GLY A 282 -9.07 40.90 -10.88
CA GLY A 282 -9.20 39.72 -11.74
C GLY A 282 -8.07 38.69 -11.60
N CYS A 283 -7.19 38.79 -10.61
CA CYS A 283 -6.14 37.77 -10.40
C CYS A 283 -6.67 36.40 -9.93
N GLY A 284 -7.90 36.35 -9.42
CA GLY A 284 -8.60 35.11 -9.04
C GLY A 284 -8.19 34.52 -7.69
N TRP A 285 -7.35 35.21 -6.92
CA TRP A 285 -6.97 34.84 -5.55
C TRP A 285 -7.35 35.93 -4.54
N PHE A 286 -7.48 35.54 -3.27
CA PHE A 286 -7.89 36.39 -2.15
C PHE A 286 -6.89 36.28 -1.00
N ASP A 287 -6.83 37.33 -0.17
CA ASP A 287 -5.93 37.42 0.97
C ASP A 287 -6.59 38.11 2.18
N CYS A 288 -7.70 37.57 2.69
CA CYS A 288 -8.38 38.02 3.90
C CYS A 288 -7.38 38.20 5.05
N ASN A 289 -7.25 39.44 5.48
CA ASN A 289 -6.26 39.87 6.44
C ASN A 289 -6.91 40.21 7.79
N LYS A 290 -6.18 39.88 8.85
CA LYS A 290 -6.52 40.30 10.21
C LYS A 290 -6.31 41.80 10.38
N THR A 291 -7.24 42.46 11.05
CA THR A 291 -7.13 43.88 11.39
C THR A 291 -6.15 44.10 12.53
N ASN A 292 -6.05 43.14 13.47
CA ASN A 292 -5.05 43.17 14.53
C ASN A 292 -4.37 41.80 14.73
N PRO A 293 -3.39 41.45 13.87
CA PRO A 293 -2.66 40.18 13.92
C PRO A 293 -2.00 39.84 15.26
N SER A 294 -1.68 40.84 16.09
CA SER A 294 -1.04 40.64 17.41
C SER A 294 -2.03 40.68 18.58
N GLY A 295 -3.32 40.94 18.33
CA GLY A 295 -4.30 41.12 19.38
C GLY A 295 -4.86 39.79 19.87
N ILE A 296 -4.58 39.48 21.14
CA ILE A 296 -4.99 38.25 21.82
C ILE A 296 -6.20 38.43 22.74
N THR A 297 -6.74 39.65 22.84
CA THR A 297 -7.88 39.97 23.70
C THR A 297 -9.21 39.62 23.02
N ALA A 298 -10.28 39.49 23.82
CA ALA A 298 -11.64 39.40 23.30
C ALA A 298 -11.95 40.61 22.40
N GLY A 299 -12.68 40.38 21.29
CA GLY A 299 -13.01 41.41 20.29
C GLY A 299 -11.89 41.73 19.28
N SER A 300 -10.71 41.14 19.42
CA SER A 300 -9.65 41.17 18.38
C SER A 300 -9.74 39.93 17.47
N ASP A 301 -8.90 39.84 16.45
CA ASP A 301 -8.89 38.70 15.50
C ASP A 301 -7.53 37.97 15.40
N GLY A 302 -6.56 38.30 16.26
CA GLY A 302 -5.17 37.82 16.16
C GLY A 302 -5.02 36.29 16.16
N LEU A 303 -5.94 35.57 16.81
CA LEU A 303 -5.93 34.10 16.92
C LEU A 303 -6.85 33.39 15.90
N MET A 304 -7.43 34.13 14.95
CA MET A 304 -8.43 33.63 13.99
C MET A 304 -7.86 33.32 12.60
N CYS A 305 -6.60 32.89 12.51
CA CYS A 305 -5.97 32.55 11.22
C CYS A 305 -6.74 31.46 10.43
N TRP A 306 -7.34 30.51 11.15
CA TRP A 306 -8.19 29.46 10.59
C TRP A 306 -9.40 30.04 9.83
N ALA A 307 -10.04 31.08 10.38
CA ALA A 307 -11.21 31.72 9.79
C ALA A 307 -10.81 32.62 8.61
N ALA A 308 -9.72 33.39 8.74
CA ALA A 308 -9.20 34.22 7.66
C ALA A 308 -8.79 33.38 6.44
N ALA A 309 -7.99 32.32 6.65
CA ALA A 309 -7.56 31.41 5.59
C ALA A 309 -8.73 30.63 4.96
N THR A 310 -9.76 30.30 5.75
CA THR A 310 -10.99 29.68 5.21
C THR A 310 -11.79 30.69 4.39
N SER A 311 -11.89 31.94 4.83
CA SER A 311 -12.63 33.00 4.13
C SER A 311 -12.09 33.24 2.72
N ASN A 312 -10.76 33.14 2.54
CA ASN A 312 -10.13 33.13 1.21
C ASN A 312 -10.69 32.04 0.29
N LEU A 313 -10.79 30.80 0.79
CA LEU A 313 -11.34 29.70 0.02
C LEU A 313 -12.84 29.87 -0.24
N LEU A 314 -13.58 30.47 0.68
CA LEU A 314 -15.02 30.73 0.50
C LEU A 314 -15.28 31.82 -0.55
N HIS A 315 -14.50 32.91 -0.55
CA HIS A 315 -14.56 33.92 -1.62
C HIS A 315 -14.26 33.29 -2.99
N TRP A 316 -13.20 32.46 -3.05
CA TRP A 316 -12.87 31.69 -4.25
C TRP A 316 -14.03 30.78 -4.68
N TRP A 317 -14.59 30.01 -3.76
CA TRP A 317 -15.64 29.05 -4.04
C TRP A 317 -16.91 29.72 -4.57
N LEU A 318 -17.34 30.82 -3.94
CA LEU A 318 -18.50 31.60 -4.39
C LEU A 318 -18.26 32.15 -5.81
N LYS A 319 -17.06 32.68 -6.08
CA LYS A 319 -16.71 33.17 -7.41
C LYS A 319 -16.71 32.06 -8.46
N GLN A 320 -16.15 30.88 -8.15
CA GLN A 320 -16.09 29.77 -9.10
C GLN A 320 -17.46 29.12 -9.38
N ASN A 321 -18.44 29.35 -8.51
CA ASN A 321 -19.79 28.80 -8.63
C ASN A 321 -20.86 29.89 -8.88
N GLU A 322 -20.46 31.12 -9.24
CA GLU A 322 -21.39 32.27 -9.36
C GLU A 322 -22.57 32.03 -10.32
N GLU A 323 -22.39 31.15 -11.30
CA GLU A 323 -23.41 30.82 -12.30
C GLU A 323 -24.37 29.69 -11.87
N THR A 324 -24.15 29.01 -10.74
CA THR A 324 -25.05 27.95 -10.27
C THR A 324 -26.30 28.53 -9.63
N GLU A 325 -27.43 27.83 -9.72
CA GLU A 325 -28.69 28.31 -9.14
C GLU A 325 -28.62 28.43 -7.61
N ALA A 326 -27.86 27.54 -6.95
CA ALA A 326 -27.64 27.63 -5.51
C ALA A 326 -26.90 28.92 -5.11
N VAL A 327 -25.91 29.37 -5.89
CA VAL A 327 -25.17 30.61 -5.58
C VAL A 327 -25.96 31.84 -6.03
N LYS A 328 -26.77 31.78 -7.08
CA LYS A 328 -27.69 32.87 -7.42
C LYS A 328 -28.75 33.12 -6.34
N ALA A 329 -29.17 32.06 -5.65
CA ALA A 329 -30.11 32.12 -4.53
C ALA A 329 -29.45 32.42 -3.17
N TYR A 330 -28.13 32.52 -3.12
CA TYR A 330 -27.37 32.77 -1.90
C TYR A 330 -27.59 34.20 -1.40
N THR A 331 -27.92 34.33 -0.11
CA THR A 331 -28.21 35.62 0.54
C THR A 331 -27.22 35.97 1.67
N GLY A 332 -26.07 35.30 1.73
CA GLY A 332 -25.06 35.55 2.75
C GLY A 332 -24.08 36.67 2.36
N PRO A 333 -22.95 36.79 3.09
CA PRO A 333 -21.90 37.77 2.83
C PRO A 333 -21.37 37.84 1.39
N ALA A 334 -20.97 39.02 0.94
CA ALA A 334 -20.49 39.24 -0.43
C ALA A 334 -19.31 38.32 -0.83
N ALA A 335 -19.40 37.77 -2.04
CA ALA A 335 -18.39 36.86 -2.61
C ALA A 335 -17.05 37.52 -2.92
N ILE A 336 -17.03 38.83 -3.21
CA ILE A 336 -15.82 39.59 -3.52
C ILE A 336 -15.70 40.71 -2.48
N PRO A 337 -14.64 40.76 -1.67
CA PRO A 337 -14.46 41.82 -0.69
C PRO A 337 -13.99 43.11 -1.37
N THR A 338 -14.34 44.26 -0.80
CA THR A 338 -13.92 45.59 -1.30
C THR A 338 -12.42 45.83 -1.11
N ASP A 339 -11.87 45.32 -0.01
CA ASP A 339 -10.45 45.18 0.25
C ASP A 339 -10.20 43.97 1.14
N MET A 340 -8.94 43.62 1.32
CA MET A 340 -8.56 42.40 2.02
C MET A 340 -8.67 42.50 3.55
N LEU A 341 -8.80 43.70 4.13
CA LEU A 341 -9.06 43.90 5.57
C LEU A 341 -10.55 43.80 5.92
N HIS A 342 -11.43 44.08 4.96
CA HIS A 342 -12.88 44.19 5.15
C HIS A 342 -13.66 43.09 4.41
N SER A 343 -13.24 41.83 4.57
CA SER A 343 -14.00 40.67 4.11
C SER A 343 -15.27 40.49 4.95
N GLU A 344 -16.45 40.51 4.30
CA GLU A 344 -17.73 40.24 4.97
C GLU A 344 -17.84 38.79 5.47
N ILE A 345 -17.25 37.83 4.73
CA ILE A 345 -17.19 36.42 5.18
C ILE A 345 -16.33 36.32 6.45
N PHE A 346 -15.17 36.98 6.48
CA PHE A 346 -14.34 36.97 7.67
C PHE A 346 -14.99 37.73 8.83
N GLN A 347 -15.71 38.82 8.53
CA GLN A 347 -16.51 39.55 9.52
C GLN A 347 -17.59 38.66 10.14
N LEU A 348 -18.30 37.85 9.34
CA LEU A 348 -19.26 36.87 9.84
C LEU A 348 -18.62 35.92 10.88
N TYR A 349 -17.41 35.43 10.63
CA TYR A 349 -16.70 34.61 11.62
C TYR A 349 -16.30 35.38 12.87
N LYS A 350 -15.82 36.62 12.74
CA LYS A 350 -15.43 37.46 13.89
C LYS A 350 -16.62 37.81 14.79
N ASP A 351 -17.79 38.00 14.19
CA ASP A 351 -19.02 38.32 14.93
C ASP A 351 -19.57 37.09 15.66
N HIS A 352 -19.34 35.90 15.11
CA HIS A 352 -19.91 34.66 15.62
C HIS A 352 -18.99 33.86 16.57
N PHE A 353 -17.67 33.90 16.36
CA PHE A 353 -16.71 33.11 17.12
C PHE A 353 -15.78 34.00 17.96
N PRO A 354 -15.38 33.55 19.16
CA PRO A 354 -14.40 34.29 19.95
C PRO A 354 -13.02 34.28 19.26
N ASN A 355 -12.18 35.24 19.63
CA ASN A 355 -10.77 35.31 19.25
C ASN A 355 -9.98 34.11 19.82
N ALA A 356 -10.08 32.95 19.18
CA ALA A 356 -9.50 31.70 19.62
C ALA A 356 -9.10 30.83 18.43
N GLY A 357 -8.08 29.98 18.63
CA GLY A 357 -7.65 29.01 17.63
C GLY A 357 -8.68 27.90 17.41
N ASN A 358 -8.89 27.52 16.15
CA ASN A 358 -9.81 26.47 15.71
C ASN A 358 -9.36 25.88 14.36
N TYR A 359 -10.15 24.96 13.81
CA TYR A 359 -9.80 24.17 12.62
C TYR A 359 -10.54 24.66 11.37
N PRO A 360 -9.84 24.82 10.22
CA PRO A 360 -10.46 25.22 8.95
C PRO A 360 -11.62 24.32 8.49
N LEU A 361 -11.53 23.00 8.69
CA LEU A 361 -12.62 22.09 8.29
C LEU A 361 -13.94 22.40 9.01
N LYS A 362 -13.88 22.76 10.30
CA LYS A 362 -15.08 23.17 11.05
C LYS A 362 -15.67 24.46 10.49
N ALA A 363 -14.82 25.40 10.10
CA ALA A 363 -15.23 26.66 9.50
C ALA A 363 -15.94 26.45 8.16
N ILE A 364 -15.37 25.59 7.31
CA ILE A 364 -15.99 25.17 6.04
C ILE A 364 -17.37 24.55 6.31
N ASN A 365 -17.45 23.55 7.19
CA ASN A 365 -18.70 22.85 7.51
C ASN A 365 -19.75 23.78 8.12
N TRP A 366 -19.33 24.75 8.92
CA TRP A 366 -20.25 25.73 9.48
C TRP A 366 -20.84 26.63 8.39
N PHE A 367 -20.00 27.19 7.51
CA PHE A 367 -20.48 28.05 6.43
C PHE A 367 -21.47 27.32 5.51
N PHE A 368 -21.12 26.11 5.06
CA PHE A 368 -21.92 25.36 4.09
C PHE A 368 -23.11 24.63 4.72
N ASN A 369 -22.92 23.96 5.85
CA ASN A 369 -23.89 23.03 6.44
C ASN A 369 -24.52 23.52 7.75
N GLY A 370 -24.00 24.61 8.33
CA GLY A 370 -24.46 25.19 9.59
C GLY A 370 -23.95 24.45 10.83
N VAL A 371 -22.93 23.60 10.67
CA VAL A 371 -22.42 22.73 11.74
C VAL A 371 -20.91 22.93 11.92
N PHE A 372 -20.50 23.40 13.09
CA PHE A 372 -19.09 23.65 13.42
C PHE A 372 -18.36 22.39 13.97
N HIS A 373 -18.42 21.29 13.23
CA HIS A 373 -17.78 20.02 13.57
C HIS A 373 -16.98 19.46 12.38
N ASN A 374 -16.02 18.57 12.66
CA ASN A 374 -15.27 17.89 11.59
C ASN A 374 -16.13 16.86 10.85
N ARG A 375 -17.10 16.25 11.54
CA ARG A 375 -18.09 15.33 10.99
C ARG A 375 -19.47 15.89 11.25
N ILE A 376 -20.36 15.75 10.27
CA ILE A 376 -21.71 16.30 10.31
C ILE A 376 -22.68 15.13 10.42
N TYR A 377 -23.57 15.20 11.39
CA TYR A 377 -24.64 14.23 11.62
C TYR A 377 -26.00 14.91 11.44
N ASP A 378 -27.03 14.14 11.11
CA ASP A 378 -28.41 14.68 10.94
C ASP A 378 -28.96 15.26 12.26
N THR A 379 -28.42 14.82 13.40
CA THR A 379 -28.81 15.28 14.74
C THR A 379 -28.07 16.53 15.20
N ASP A 380 -27.07 17.00 14.47
CA ASP A 380 -26.33 18.20 14.87
C ASP A 380 -27.24 19.44 14.80
N PRO A 381 -27.19 20.33 15.81
CA PRO A 381 -27.92 21.58 15.76
C PRO A 381 -27.39 22.44 14.61
N ILE A 382 -28.31 23.02 13.84
CA ILE A 382 -27.98 23.88 12.72
C ILE A 382 -27.96 25.33 13.20
N ASP A 383 -26.86 26.00 12.94
CA ASP A 383 -26.72 27.41 13.22
C ASP A 383 -27.48 28.27 12.19
N PRO A 384 -28.46 29.09 12.61
CA PRO A 384 -29.20 29.96 11.68
C PRO A 384 -28.36 31.09 11.09
N ALA A 385 -27.17 31.38 11.63
CA ALA A 385 -26.25 32.38 11.08
C ALA A 385 -25.42 31.85 9.90
N ALA A 386 -25.49 30.55 9.60
CA ALA A 386 -24.74 29.90 8.53
C ALA A 386 -25.55 28.76 7.88
N GLY A 387 -24.88 27.76 7.29
CA GLY A 387 -25.57 26.67 6.60
C GLY A 387 -26.21 27.09 5.28
N PHE A 388 -25.60 28.06 4.60
CA PHE A 388 -26.14 28.70 3.40
C PHE A 388 -26.44 27.73 2.25
N PHE A 389 -25.81 26.55 2.26
CA PHE A 389 -25.96 25.53 1.22
C PHE A 389 -26.44 24.20 1.80
N ARG A 390 -26.98 24.19 3.02
CA ARG A 390 -27.40 22.96 3.69
C ARG A 390 -28.52 22.24 2.93
N THR A 391 -29.43 22.97 2.30
CA THR A 391 -30.53 22.38 1.51
C THR A 391 -30.00 21.47 0.42
N GLN A 392 -28.90 21.85 -0.23
CA GLN A 392 -28.25 21.09 -1.29
C GLN A 392 -27.35 19.98 -0.73
N LEU A 393 -26.58 20.29 0.32
CA LEU A 393 -25.50 19.42 0.80
C LEU A 393 -25.97 18.40 1.83
N GLY A 394 -27.02 18.70 2.61
CA GLY A 394 -27.41 17.93 3.79
C GLY A 394 -26.23 17.83 4.77
N THR A 395 -25.81 16.59 5.06
CA THR A 395 -24.65 16.27 5.92
C THR A 395 -23.33 16.11 5.16
N ARG A 396 -23.31 16.34 3.84
CA ARG A 396 -22.08 16.23 3.03
C ARG A 396 -21.18 17.44 3.29
N THR A 397 -19.96 17.19 3.71
CA THR A 397 -18.90 18.21 3.77
C THR A 397 -18.29 18.43 2.39
N LEU A 398 -17.99 19.69 2.06
CA LEU A 398 -17.15 20.04 0.90
C LEU A 398 -15.66 20.09 1.25
N GLY A 399 -15.33 20.07 2.54
CA GLY A 399 -13.97 20.16 3.05
C GLY A 399 -13.36 18.78 3.33
N LYS A 400 -12.05 18.68 3.21
CA LYS A 400 -11.29 17.51 3.69
C LYS A 400 -9.98 17.94 4.32
N GLU A 401 -9.74 17.46 5.54
CA GLU A 401 -8.50 17.67 6.31
C GLU A 401 -7.58 16.45 6.18
N TYR A 402 -6.28 16.71 6.11
CA TYR A 402 -5.19 15.74 6.07
C TYR A 402 -4.22 16.03 7.20
N ILE A 403 -3.80 15.01 7.95
CA ILE A 403 -2.94 15.13 9.14
C ILE A 403 -1.93 13.98 9.26
N GLY A 404 -0.88 14.18 10.08
CA GLY A 404 0.06 13.12 10.44
C GLY A 404 0.77 12.54 9.21
N ASN A 405 0.78 11.20 9.08
CA ASN A 405 1.48 10.50 8.00
C ASN A 405 0.93 10.83 6.60
N GLU A 406 -0.25 11.44 6.48
CA GLU A 406 -0.72 11.96 5.19
C GLU A 406 0.12 13.14 4.68
N LEU A 407 0.93 13.76 5.54
CA LEU A 407 1.83 14.86 5.19
C LEU A 407 3.27 14.37 4.94
N ALA A 408 3.53 13.06 4.98
CA ALA A 408 4.78 12.52 4.48
C ALA A 408 4.98 12.92 3.01
N ARG A 409 6.22 13.13 2.57
CA ARG A 409 6.61 13.72 1.28
C ARG A 409 5.75 13.22 0.12
N ASP A 410 5.68 11.92 -0.06
CA ASP A 410 5.01 11.33 -1.23
C ASP A 410 3.49 11.55 -1.17
N ARG A 411 2.89 11.44 0.03
CA ARG A 411 1.47 11.69 0.27
C ARG A 411 1.12 13.17 0.12
N PHE A 412 1.93 14.08 0.66
CA PHE A 412 1.77 15.52 0.52
C PHE A 412 1.74 15.94 -0.97
N ASN A 413 2.71 15.46 -1.75
CA ASN A 413 2.77 15.70 -3.19
C ASN A 413 1.55 15.15 -3.92
N ALA A 414 1.15 13.90 -3.62
CA ALA A 414 -0.03 13.28 -4.23
C ALA A 414 -1.33 14.04 -3.91
N ILE A 415 -1.51 14.50 -2.67
CA ILE A 415 -2.70 15.25 -2.23
C ILE A 415 -2.79 16.58 -2.98
N ILE A 416 -1.69 17.33 -3.10
CA ILE A 416 -1.67 18.61 -3.82
C ILE A 416 -1.96 18.40 -5.31
N LYS A 417 -1.32 17.42 -5.96
CA LYS A 417 -1.60 17.09 -7.37
C LYS A 417 -3.06 16.71 -7.60
N GLN A 418 -3.62 15.90 -6.70
CA GLN A 418 -5.03 15.53 -6.74
C GLN A 418 -5.93 16.75 -6.57
N ALA A 419 -5.64 17.64 -5.62
CA ALA A 419 -6.41 18.85 -5.38
C ALA A 419 -6.40 19.79 -6.61
N LEU A 420 -5.23 20.01 -7.21
CA LEU A 420 -5.08 20.81 -8.44
C LEU A 420 -5.87 20.20 -9.61
N THR A 421 -5.71 18.90 -9.84
CA THR A 421 -6.42 18.17 -10.92
C THR A 421 -7.94 18.21 -10.71
N SER A 422 -8.38 18.08 -9.47
CA SER A 422 -9.80 18.07 -9.08
C SER A 422 -10.37 19.47 -8.84
N ARG A 423 -9.60 20.52 -9.18
CA ARG A 423 -9.99 21.95 -9.07
C ARG A 423 -10.43 22.35 -7.67
N GLN A 424 -9.75 21.86 -6.65
CA GLN A 424 -10.02 22.16 -5.25
C GLN A 424 -9.22 23.38 -4.77
N GLY A 425 -9.81 24.14 -3.85
CA GLY A 425 -9.10 25.17 -3.07
C GLY A 425 -8.24 24.52 -2.00
N ILE A 426 -7.12 25.16 -1.62
CA ILE A 426 -6.12 24.56 -0.73
C ILE A 426 -5.68 25.58 0.33
N LEU A 427 -5.62 25.13 1.58
CA LEU A 427 -4.93 25.83 2.66
C LEU A 427 -4.09 24.84 3.46
N PHE A 428 -3.08 25.33 4.17
CA PHE A 428 -2.24 24.48 5.02
C PHE A 428 -1.93 25.16 6.35
N ILE A 429 -1.52 24.35 7.32
CA ILE A 429 -1.19 24.78 8.67
C ILE A 429 0.28 24.49 8.93
N ILE A 430 1.01 25.51 9.36
CA ILE A 430 2.40 25.41 9.77
C ILE A 430 2.54 25.45 11.28
N ASN A 431 3.58 24.79 11.79
CA ASN A 431 3.98 24.86 13.19
C ASN A 431 5.06 25.92 13.38
N GLN A 432 4.71 27.06 13.97
CA GLN A 432 5.64 28.17 14.20
C GLN A 432 6.61 27.93 15.38
N GLY A 433 6.64 26.71 15.95
CA GLY A 433 7.71 26.22 16.82
C GLY A 433 7.63 26.66 18.29
N LYS A 434 7.16 27.86 18.61
CA LYS A 434 6.97 28.28 20.02
C LYS A 434 5.68 27.70 20.58
N ASN A 435 5.77 26.85 21.61
CA ASN A 435 4.61 26.32 22.36
C ASN A 435 3.52 25.64 21.49
N TRP A 436 3.89 24.99 20.40
CA TRP A 436 2.93 24.40 19.44
C TRP A 436 1.96 25.41 18.81
N SER A 437 2.36 26.68 18.71
CA SER A 437 1.56 27.68 17.99
C SER A 437 1.47 27.33 16.51
N THR A 438 0.27 27.03 16.04
CA THR A 438 -0.02 26.75 14.65
C THR A 438 -0.53 27.99 13.93
N HIS A 439 -0.34 28.04 12.61
CA HIS A 439 -0.83 29.14 11.78
C HIS A 439 -1.37 28.61 10.46
N ALA A 440 -2.63 28.96 10.16
CA ALA A 440 -3.30 28.59 8.92
C ALA A 440 -3.11 29.68 7.86
N VAL A 441 -2.79 29.26 6.65
CA VAL A 441 -2.49 30.12 5.50
C VAL A 441 -3.07 29.51 4.22
N THR A 442 -3.38 30.34 3.23
CA THR A 442 -4.02 29.88 1.98
C THR A 442 -2.97 29.67 0.89
N LEU A 443 -3.10 28.57 0.12
CA LEU A 443 -2.21 28.21 -0.98
C LEU A 443 -2.91 28.45 -2.32
N TRP A 444 -2.30 29.25 -3.19
CA TRP A 444 -2.86 29.59 -4.51
C TRP A 444 -2.12 28.97 -5.68
N GLY A 445 -0.87 28.53 -5.48
CA GLY A 445 -0.12 27.79 -6.49
C GLY A 445 1.08 27.08 -5.91
N VAL A 446 1.69 26.22 -6.73
CA VAL A 446 2.93 25.49 -6.40
C VAL A 446 3.84 25.37 -7.63
N ARG A 447 5.14 25.29 -7.40
CA ARG A 447 6.12 24.85 -8.41
C ARG A 447 6.63 23.46 -8.04
N PHE A 448 6.77 22.63 -9.06
CA PHE A 448 7.36 21.32 -8.97
C PHE A 448 8.76 21.33 -9.60
N ASP A 449 9.68 20.59 -9.00
CA ASP A 449 11.01 20.33 -9.54
C ASP A 449 10.98 19.31 -10.69
N ASP A 450 12.16 18.97 -11.23
CA ASP A 450 12.31 18.04 -12.35
C ASP A 450 11.86 16.60 -12.01
N GLU A 451 11.74 16.26 -10.72
CA GLU A 451 11.25 14.97 -10.22
C GLU A 451 9.73 14.99 -9.95
N GLY A 452 9.07 16.13 -10.14
CA GLY A 452 7.65 16.30 -9.84
C GLY A 452 7.36 16.47 -8.35
N LEU A 453 8.35 16.82 -7.54
CA LEU A 453 8.17 17.16 -6.13
C LEU A 453 8.00 18.67 -5.94
N ILE A 454 7.18 19.07 -4.99
CA ILE A 454 6.94 20.49 -4.70
C ILE A 454 8.18 21.09 -4.05
N ASP A 455 8.76 22.09 -4.69
CA ASP A 455 9.91 22.84 -4.16
C ASP A 455 9.55 24.29 -3.80
N THR A 456 8.37 24.77 -4.23
CA THR A 456 7.92 26.15 -4.01
C THR A 456 6.41 26.22 -3.82
N LEU A 457 5.98 27.01 -2.84
CA LEU A 457 4.59 27.34 -2.55
C LEU A 457 4.34 28.84 -2.83
N TYR A 458 3.19 29.14 -3.43
CA TYR A 458 2.68 30.50 -3.62
C TYR A 458 1.48 30.68 -2.71
N MET A 459 1.68 31.34 -1.58
CA MET A 459 0.73 31.40 -0.47
C MET A 459 0.46 32.83 -0.03
N VAL A 460 -0.64 33.06 0.67
CA VAL A 460 -0.95 34.34 1.31
C VAL A 460 -1.02 34.16 2.83
N ASP A 461 -0.57 35.17 3.57
CA ASP A 461 -0.56 35.15 5.03
C ASP A 461 -1.49 36.25 5.58
N ASN A 462 -2.55 35.83 6.28
CA ASN A 462 -3.53 36.71 6.91
C ASN A 462 -2.97 37.63 8.01
N ASN A 463 -1.67 37.56 8.33
CA ASN A 463 -0.96 38.55 9.16
C ASN A 463 -0.43 39.76 8.38
N ASP A 464 -0.44 39.73 7.04
CA ASP A 464 0.20 40.76 6.20
C ASP A 464 -0.55 42.10 6.18
N GLY A 465 -1.80 42.13 6.64
CA GLY A 465 -2.70 43.29 6.67
C GLY A 465 -2.12 44.57 7.29
N ARG A 466 -1.12 44.45 8.17
CA ARG A 466 -0.41 45.62 8.74
C ARG A 466 0.43 46.38 7.71
N SER A 467 0.94 45.66 6.72
CA SER A 467 1.87 46.18 5.71
C SER A 467 1.30 46.14 4.29
N ASP A 468 0.23 45.38 4.06
CA ASP A 468 -0.46 45.31 2.79
C ASP A 468 -1.97 45.11 2.98
N THR A 469 -2.74 46.13 2.63
CA THR A 469 -4.21 46.10 2.75
C THR A 469 -4.91 45.57 1.50
N ARG A 470 -4.19 45.37 0.39
CA ARG A 470 -4.73 44.87 -0.88
C ARG A 470 -4.43 43.39 -1.10
N GLY A 471 -3.38 42.87 -0.48
CA GLY A 471 -3.02 41.46 -0.47
C GLY A 471 -1.74 41.16 -1.24
N THR A 472 -0.99 40.17 -0.76
CA THR A 472 0.29 39.74 -1.34
C THR A 472 0.45 38.23 -1.29
N ILE A 473 0.68 37.61 -2.46
CA ILE A 473 1.25 36.27 -2.51
C ILE A 473 2.73 36.34 -2.16
N ARG A 474 3.17 35.45 -1.28
CA ARG A 474 4.56 35.19 -0.91
C ARG A 474 5.05 33.90 -1.53
N VAL A 475 6.28 33.92 -2.02
CA VAL A 475 7.00 32.73 -2.48
C VAL A 475 7.68 32.09 -1.30
N MET A 476 7.41 30.81 -1.08
CA MET A 476 7.96 30.06 0.04
C MET A 476 8.57 28.75 -0.46
N GLY A 477 9.89 28.60 -0.30
CA GLY A 477 10.57 27.36 -0.68
C GLY A 477 10.16 26.19 0.21
N VAL A 478 10.30 24.98 -0.31
CA VAL A 478 10.06 23.72 0.40
C VAL A 478 11.33 22.87 0.41
N GLN A 479 11.64 22.27 1.57
CA GLN A 479 12.63 21.21 1.69
C GLN A 479 12.04 20.03 2.43
N TYR A 480 12.31 18.83 1.93
CA TYR A 480 11.89 17.59 2.58
C TYR A 480 12.95 17.14 3.58
N ARG A 481 12.56 17.00 4.85
CA ARG A 481 13.49 16.63 5.94
C ARG A 481 12.89 15.52 6.82
N PRO A 482 13.72 14.69 7.46
CA PRO A 482 13.26 13.68 8.41
C PRO A 482 12.40 14.30 9.53
N TYR A 483 11.33 13.61 9.91
CA TYR A 483 10.45 14.04 11.01
C TYR A 483 11.23 14.22 12.32
N SER A 484 12.13 13.28 12.62
CA SER A 484 13.04 13.33 13.77
C SER A 484 14.26 12.44 13.52
N SER A 485 15.23 12.44 14.43
CA SER A 485 16.35 11.49 14.39
C SER A 485 15.91 10.02 14.49
N SER A 486 14.75 9.75 15.09
CA SER A 486 14.17 8.42 15.25
C SER A 486 13.11 8.06 14.22
N ASN A 487 12.61 9.03 13.45
CA ASN A 487 11.67 8.83 12.36
C ASN A 487 12.26 9.41 11.06
N PRO A 488 12.85 8.57 10.18
CA PRO A 488 13.52 9.02 8.96
C PRO A 488 12.54 9.43 7.85
N GLU A 489 11.23 9.25 8.04
CA GLU A 489 10.23 9.65 7.05
C GLU A 489 10.30 11.16 6.77
N LEU A 490 10.25 11.53 5.49
CA LEU A 490 10.45 12.90 5.04
C LEU A 490 9.13 13.67 5.06
N TYR A 491 9.16 14.90 5.58
CA TYR A 491 8.02 15.82 5.62
C TYR A 491 8.40 17.17 4.98
N PRO A 492 7.43 17.94 4.46
CA PRO A 492 7.69 19.27 3.92
C PRO A 492 7.98 20.29 5.04
N TYR A 493 9.13 20.94 4.93
CA TYR A 493 9.56 22.07 5.76
C TYR A 493 9.65 23.33 4.93
N VAL A 494 9.35 24.45 5.56
CA VAL A 494 9.37 25.80 4.98
C VAL A 494 10.32 26.68 5.81
N PRO A 495 10.90 27.74 5.23
CA PRO A 495 11.89 28.57 5.91
C PRO A 495 11.26 29.40 7.03
N ASN A 496 12.00 29.58 8.12
CA ASN A 496 11.72 30.63 9.09
C ASN A 496 12.21 31.99 8.57
N SER A 497 12.04 33.05 9.38
CA SER A 497 12.45 34.42 9.01
C SER A 497 13.95 34.61 8.75
N LEU A 498 14.79 33.63 9.14
CA LEU A 498 16.22 33.61 8.87
C LEU A 498 16.59 32.77 7.64
N GLY A 499 15.60 32.17 6.96
CA GLY A 499 15.80 31.32 5.79
C GLY A 499 16.07 29.84 6.12
N TYR A 500 16.04 29.43 7.39
CA TYR A 500 16.27 28.03 7.76
C TYR A 500 14.99 27.21 7.65
N PHE A 501 15.05 26.07 6.95
CA PHE A 501 13.95 25.13 6.78
C PHE A 501 13.66 24.32 8.06
N THR A 502 12.98 24.97 9.00
CA THR A 502 12.69 24.43 10.35
C THR A 502 11.21 24.38 10.68
N ILE A 503 10.35 25.01 9.86
CA ILE A 503 8.92 25.09 10.12
C ILE A 503 8.23 23.96 9.33
N ARG A 504 7.60 23.01 10.02
CA ARG A 504 6.90 21.89 9.37
C ARG A 504 5.48 22.30 8.95
N ILE A 505 5.03 21.81 7.79
CA ILE A 505 3.61 21.79 7.44
C ILE A 505 2.97 20.59 8.15
N GLU A 506 2.09 20.85 9.11
CA GLU A 506 1.50 19.83 9.99
C GLU A 506 0.19 19.24 9.45
N SER A 507 -0.56 20.06 8.73
CA SER A 507 -1.83 19.65 8.15
C SER A 507 -2.21 20.47 6.93
N LEU A 508 -3.13 19.94 6.16
CA LEU A 508 -3.65 20.53 4.94
C LEU A 508 -5.17 20.39 4.92
N CYS A 509 -5.87 21.39 4.39
CA CYS A 509 -7.30 21.31 4.14
C CYS A 509 -7.60 21.67 2.68
N THR A 510 -8.48 20.90 2.06
CA THR A 510 -8.98 21.14 0.70
C THR A 510 -10.45 21.50 0.70
N LEU A 511 -10.89 22.31 -0.27
CA LEU A 511 -12.29 22.67 -0.49
C LEU A 511 -12.72 22.28 -1.91
N SER A 512 -13.69 21.37 -2.02
CA SER A 512 -14.30 20.98 -3.30
C SER A 512 -15.27 22.05 -3.83
N LEU A 513 -15.36 22.19 -5.15
CA LEU A 513 -16.39 23.01 -5.79
C LEU A 513 -17.80 22.44 -5.59
N GLY A 514 -17.95 21.13 -5.40
CA GLY A 514 -19.22 20.49 -5.08
C GLY A 514 -20.32 20.63 -6.14
N ARG A 515 -19.96 20.89 -7.40
CA ARG A 515 -20.89 21.17 -8.52
C ARG A 515 -21.89 20.04 -8.77
N GLU A 516 -21.57 18.82 -8.39
CA GLU A 516 -22.46 17.67 -8.44
C GLU A 516 -23.65 17.76 -7.46
N TRP A 517 -23.61 18.65 -6.47
CA TRP A 517 -24.66 18.81 -5.45
C TRP A 517 -25.35 20.17 -5.47
N ILE A 518 -24.72 21.20 -6.05
CA ILE A 518 -25.19 22.60 -5.99
C ILE A 518 -25.69 23.16 -7.34
N ASN A 519 -25.64 22.34 -8.40
CA ASN A 519 -26.11 22.72 -9.73
C ASN A 519 -27.62 22.77 -9.84
#